data_AF-A0A5C3KI43-F1
#
_entry.id   AF-A0A5C3KI43-F1
#
_cell.length_a   1.000
_cell.length_b   1.000
_cell.length_c   1.000
_cell.angle_alpha   90.00
_cell.angle_beta   90.00
_cell.angle_gamma   90.00
#
_symmetry.space_group_name_H-M   'P 1'
#
loop_
_entity.id
_entity.type
_entity.pdbx_description
1 polymer ?
#
loop_
_entity_poly.entity_id
_entity_poly.type
_entity_poly.pdbx_seq_one_letter_code
_entity_poly.pdbx_strand_id
1 'polypeptide(L)'
;MTFHRVHGSSDNISSMLKEPRTPLGARKAQGKIQAAQGHSPALATTKTSNNPDRDALRILQSLKALGAPGISDTDFVRLNQGAFGEILAFVAHHVRGREGTREARLKLENQTRYPAEQNRYQIPRRHGVGATVDEQVANAASLLKSSVEEVEATLKAAEDAEVRMKDLQHQHDRLQKEVAAKRKADLLLDVLEQRETIRQARMDELGGLMQRLKIAIGSKEPVNVDGVSSTNWVVSKDGGAKTNQSHVTAGTLAVRS
;
A
#
# COMPACT_ATOMS: atom_id res chain seq x y z
N MET A 1 -0.03 53.63 -67.32
CA MET A 1 -0.72 53.24 -66.07
C MET A 1 -1.77 52.21 -66.42
N THR A 2 -1.65 51.04 -65.80
CA THR A 2 -2.21 49.74 -66.18
C THR A 2 -3.36 49.39 -65.24
N PHE A 3 -4.47 48.86 -65.77
CA PHE A 3 -5.50 48.19 -64.97
C PHE A 3 -5.91 46.89 -65.66
N HIS A 4 -5.43 45.77 -65.12
CA HIS A 4 -5.88 44.43 -65.46
C HIS A 4 -7.10 44.06 -64.61
N ARG A 5 -8.17 43.68 -65.28
CA ARG A 5 -9.41 43.15 -64.72
C ARG A 5 -9.20 41.67 -64.39
N VAL A 6 -9.20 41.32 -63.10
CA VAL A 6 -9.14 39.94 -62.63
C VAL A 6 -10.55 39.41 -62.44
N HIS A 7 -10.94 38.42 -63.24
CA HIS A 7 -12.13 37.60 -62.99
C HIS A 7 -11.79 36.55 -61.93
N GLY A 8 -12.32 36.74 -60.72
CA GLY A 8 -12.30 35.73 -59.67
C GLY A 8 -13.35 34.66 -59.95
N SER A 9 -12.88 33.44 -60.22
CA SER A 9 -13.67 32.22 -60.32
C SER A 9 -14.26 31.89 -58.95
N SER A 10 -15.57 32.08 -58.83
CA SER A 10 -16.42 31.35 -57.88
C SER A 10 -16.50 29.93 -58.41
N ASP A 11 -15.92 28.94 -57.70
CA ASP A 11 -16.35 27.53 -57.68
C ASP A 11 -15.37 26.72 -56.82
N ASN A 12 -15.46 26.85 -55.49
CA ASN A 12 -14.93 25.81 -54.58
C ASN A 12 -15.41 26.00 -53.13
N ILE A 13 -16.69 25.75 -52.86
CA ILE A 13 -17.18 25.54 -51.49
C ILE A 13 -18.17 24.38 -51.54
N SER A 14 -17.69 23.15 -51.74
CA SER A 14 -18.58 21.98 -51.70
C SER A 14 -17.92 20.67 -51.28
N SER A 15 -16.92 20.70 -50.38
CA SER A 15 -16.21 19.48 -49.99
C SER A 15 -15.75 19.33 -48.53
N MET A 16 -16.34 20.02 -47.54
CA MET A 16 -15.95 19.83 -46.12
C MET A 16 -17.10 19.72 -45.11
N LEU A 17 -18.13 18.92 -45.40
CA LEU A 17 -19.03 18.38 -44.36
C LEU A 17 -19.41 16.94 -44.68
N LYS A 18 -18.48 16.01 -44.43
CA LYS A 18 -18.79 14.60 -44.20
C LYS A 18 -18.36 14.27 -42.77
N GLU A 19 -19.28 14.49 -41.84
CA GLU A 19 -19.18 13.90 -40.51
C GLU A 19 -19.21 12.37 -40.64
N PRO A 20 -18.24 11.63 -40.07
CA PRO A 20 -18.37 10.20 -39.92
C PRO A 20 -19.41 9.90 -38.83
N ARG A 21 -20.64 9.63 -39.24
CA ARG A 21 -21.63 8.97 -38.38
C ARG A 21 -21.13 7.55 -38.08
N THR A 22 -20.50 7.38 -36.93
CA THR A 22 -20.29 6.06 -36.33
C THR A 22 -21.65 5.43 -36.02
N PRO A 23 -21.94 4.22 -36.51
CA PRO A 23 -23.16 3.52 -36.16
C PRO A 23 -23.15 3.18 -34.67
N LEU A 24 -24.22 3.57 -33.96
CA LEU A 24 -24.54 3.04 -32.64
C LEU A 24 -24.63 1.51 -32.74
N GLY A 25 -23.55 0.85 -32.34
CA GLY A 25 -23.54 -0.58 -32.14
C GLY A 25 -24.54 -0.95 -31.06
N ALA A 26 -25.60 -1.65 -31.47
CA ALA A 26 -26.49 -2.36 -30.58
C ALA A 26 -25.67 -3.37 -29.73
N ARG A 27 -25.22 -2.94 -28.55
CA ARG A 27 -24.73 -3.83 -27.51
C ARG A 27 -25.94 -4.61 -26.99
N LYS A 28 -26.19 -5.77 -27.59
CA LYS A 28 -26.92 -6.86 -26.94
C LYS A 28 -26.19 -7.15 -25.62
N ALA A 29 -26.78 -6.70 -24.52
CA ALA A 29 -26.44 -7.14 -23.19
C ALA A 29 -26.84 -8.62 -23.07
N GLN A 30 -25.97 -9.53 -23.54
CA GLN A 30 -25.94 -10.87 -23.00
C GLN A 30 -25.38 -10.75 -21.58
N GLY A 31 -26.29 -10.66 -20.61
CA GLY A 31 -26.01 -10.83 -19.21
C GLY A 31 -25.48 -12.24 -18.97
N LYS A 32 -24.17 -12.42 -19.16
CA LYS A 32 -23.44 -13.50 -18.52
C LYS A 32 -23.25 -13.05 -17.08
N ILE A 33 -24.21 -13.42 -16.24
CA ILE A 33 -24.06 -13.42 -14.78
C ILE A 33 -22.98 -14.46 -14.51
N GLN A 34 -21.71 -14.08 -14.68
CA GLN A 34 -20.65 -14.71 -13.94
C GLN A 34 -20.93 -14.31 -12.50
N ALA A 35 -21.42 -15.28 -11.73
CA ALA A 35 -21.44 -15.21 -10.29
C ALA A 35 -20.09 -14.63 -9.87
N ALA A 36 -20.13 -13.39 -9.38
CA ALA A 36 -19.05 -12.82 -8.62
C ALA A 36 -18.85 -13.78 -7.45
N GLN A 37 -17.91 -14.70 -7.61
CA GLN A 37 -17.28 -15.35 -6.48
C GLN A 37 -16.78 -14.20 -5.64
N GLY A 38 -17.49 -13.98 -4.53
CA GLY A 38 -17.14 -13.01 -3.52
C GLY A 38 -15.69 -13.20 -3.16
N HIS A 39 -14.84 -12.38 -3.77
CA HIS A 39 -13.58 -12.02 -3.18
C HIS A 39 -13.98 -11.14 -2.01
N SER A 40 -14.33 -11.81 -0.91
CA SER A 40 -14.18 -11.24 0.41
C SER A 40 -12.79 -10.61 0.40
N PRO A 41 -12.66 -9.27 0.53
CA PRO A 41 -11.34 -8.69 0.66
C PRO A 41 -10.74 -9.39 1.87
N ALA A 42 -9.69 -10.18 1.62
CA ALA A 42 -8.90 -10.77 2.67
C ALA A 42 -8.58 -9.63 3.61
N LEU A 43 -9.12 -9.75 4.83
CA LEU A 43 -9.03 -8.79 5.91
C LEU A 43 -7.57 -8.32 5.93
N ALA A 44 -7.33 -7.12 5.40
CA ALA A 44 -6.01 -6.55 5.41
C ALA A 44 -5.67 -6.42 6.88
N THR A 45 -4.81 -7.30 7.37
CA THR A 45 -4.25 -7.25 8.70
C THR A 45 -3.47 -5.95 8.77
N THR A 46 -4.17 -4.88 9.15
CA THR A 46 -3.59 -3.59 9.45
C THR A 46 -2.55 -3.87 10.50
N LYS A 47 -1.27 -3.78 10.12
CA LYS A 47 -0.12 -3.93 11.01
C LYS A 47 -0.43 -3.20 12.31
N THR A 48 -0.67 -4.01 13.34
CA THR A 48 -0.84 -3.61 14.73
C THR A 48 0.29 -2.66 15.10
N SER A 49 -0.07 -1.54 15.72
CA SER A 49 0.94 -0.60 16.21
C SER A 49 1.83 -1.32 17.24
N ASN A 50 3.04 -0.82 17.47
CA ASN A 50 4.03 -1.42 18.37
C ASN A 50 3.60 -1.48 19.86
N ASN A 51 2.33 -1.22 20.19
CA ASN A 51 1.83 -1.26 21.56
C ASN A 51 0.36 -1.73 21.60
N PRO A 52 0.08 -3.03 21.81
CA PRO A 52 -1.27 -3.60 21.78
C PRO A 52 -2.17 -3.02 22.87
N ASP A 53 -1.60 -2.61 24.00
CA ASP A 53 -2.35 -2.02 25.12
C ASP A 53 -2.91 -0.65 24.75
N ARG A 54 -2.14 0.15 24.00
CA ARG A 54 -2.62 1.46 23.52
C ARG A 54 -3.74 1.33 22.49
N ASP A 55 -3.63 0.36 21.59
CA ASP A 55 -4.68 0.10 20.61
C ASP A 55 -5.95 -0.41 21.30
N ALA A 56 -5.81 -1.23 22.34
CA ALA A 56 -6.95 -1.68 23.14
C ALA A 56 -7.69 -0.53 23.84
N LEU A 57 -6.97 0.40 24.46
CA LEU A 57 -7.60 1.57 25.07
C LEU A 57 -8.31 2.47 24.06
N ARG A 58 -7.76 2.60 22.84
CA ARG A 58 -8.41 3.34 21.75
C ARG A 58 -9.71 2.68 21.30
N ILE A 59 -9.71 1.35 21.15
CA ILE A 59 -10.91 0.58 20.81
C ILE A 59 -11.95 0.74 21.92
N LEU A 60 -11.56 0.63 23.19
CA LEU A 60 -12.46 0.83 24.32
C LEU A 60 -13.09 2.22 24.33
N GLN A 61 -12.30 3.28 24.08
CA GLN A 61 -12.81 4.64 24.01
C GLN A 61 -13.83 4.80 22.87
N SER A 62 -13.57 4.20 21.71
CA SER A 62 -14.49 4.22 20.58
C SER A 62 -15.78 3.44 20.85
N LEU A 63 -15.70 2.30 21.54
CA LEU A 63 -16.88 1.53 21.96
C LEU A 63 -17.69 2.26 23.05
N LYS A 64 -17.04 2.93 24.00
CA LYS A 64 -17.69 3.81 24.99
C LYS A 64 -18.46 4.94 24.30
N ALA A 65 -17.89 5.53 23.25
CA ALA A 65 -18.59 6.54 22.44
C ALA A 65 -19.82 5.98 21.70
N LEU A 66 -19.88 4.67 21.45
CA LEU A 66 -21.03 3.96 20.89
C LEU A 66 -22.03 3.48 21.95
N GLY A 67 -21.82 3.81 23.23
CA GLY A 67 -22.71 3.44 24.33
C GLY A 67 -22.43 2.06 24.94
N ALA A 68 -21.22 1.51 24.75
CA ALA A 68 -20.84 0.26 25.42
C ALA A 68 -20.84 0.41 26.96
N PRO A 69 -21.19 -0.65 27.70
CA PRO A 69 -21.17 -0.63 29.17
C PRO A 69 -19.77 -0.36 29.73
N GLY A 70 -19.72 0.21 30.94
CA GLY A 70 -18.47 0.53 31.61
C GLY A 70 -17.71 -0.72 32.03
N ILE A 71 -16.73 -1.13 31.23
CA ILE A 71 -15.78 -2.21 31.54
C ILE A 71 -14.49 -1.57 32.05
N SER A 72 -13.83 -2.22 33.01
CA SER A 72 -12.52 -1.79 33.51
C SER A 72 -11.45 -1.89 32.42
N ASP A 73 -10.51 -0.96 32.38
CA ASP A 73 -9.48 -0.91 31.34
C ASP A 73 -8.61 -2.17 31.34
N THR A 74 -8.34 -2.72 32.54
CA THR A 74 -7.56 -3.96 32.71
C THR A 74 -8.28 -5.20 32.18
N ASP A 75 -9.60 -5.30 32.40
CA ASP A 75 -10.38 -6.43 31.89
C ASP A 75 -10.51 -6.35 30.37
N PHE A 76 -10.63 -5.14 29.84
CA PHE A 76 -10.73 -4.92 28.41
C PHE A 76 -9.45 -5.30 27.67
N VAL A 77 -8.26 -4.95 28.19
CA VAL A 77 -6.98 -5.35 27.58
C VAL A 77 -6.83 -6.87 27.52
N ARG A 78 -7.29 -7.58 28.57
CA ARG A 78 -7.28 -9.05 28.58
C ARG A 78 -8.25 -9.66 27.56
N LEU A 79 -9.43 -9.06 27.42
CA LEU A 79 -10.46 -9.52 26.48
C LEU A 79 -10.07 -9.22 25.02
N ASN A 80 -9.34 -8.13 24.78
CA ASN A 80 -8.96 -7.66 23.45
C ASN A 80 -7.75 -8.39 22.84
N GLN A 81 -7.47 -9.62 23.28
CA GLN A 81 -6.38 -10.45 22.77
C GLN A 81 -6.91 -11.43 21.70
N GLY A 82 -6.14 -11.61 20.63
CA GLY A 82 -6.45 -12.57 19.55
C GLY A 82 -7.62 -12.14 18.65
N ALA A 83 -8.28 -13.13 18.04
CA ALA A 83 -9.30 -12.91 17.00
C ALA A 83 -10.52 -12.11 17.49
N PHE A 84 -10.87 -12.21 18.78
CA PHE A 84 -11.96 -11.42 19.34
C PHE A 84 -11.63 -9.92 19.32
N GLY A 85 -10.37 -9.57 19.58
CA GLY A 85 -9.94 -8.18 19.53
C GLY A 85 -9.97 -7.59 18.12
N GLU A 86 -9.65 -8.39 17.10
CA GLU A 86 -9.79 -7.98 15.70
C GLU A 86 -11.24 -7.68 15.32
N ILE A 87 -12.19 -8.50 15.81
CA ILE A 87 -13.62 -8.27 15.60
C ILE A 87 -14.07 -6.98 16.32
N LEU A 88 -13.63 -6.75 17.56
CA LEU A 88 -13.94 -5.52 18.28
C LEU A 88 -13.36 -4.28 17.58
N ALA A 89 -12.13 -4.36 17.08
CA ALA A 89 -11.52 -3.31 16.28
C ALA A 89 -12.32 -3.07 15.00
N PHE A 90 -12.73 -4.13 14.31
CA PHE A 90 -13.55 -4.05 13.12
C PHE A 90 -14.88 -3.34 13.41
N VAL A 91 -15.59 -3.74 14.47
CA VAL A 91 -16.87 -3.13 14.88
C VAL A 91 -16.67 -1.66 15.24
N ALA A 92 -15.67 -1.34 16.06
CA ALA A 92 -15.33 0.04 16.43
C ALA A 92 -15.10 0.94 15.21
N HIS A 93 -14.33 0.46 14.23
CA HIS A 93 -14.04 1.22 13.01
C HIS A 93 -15.27 1.37 12.09
N HIS A 94 -16.06 0.31 11.91
CA HIS A 94 -17.14 0.30 10.92
C HIS A 94 -18.47 0.83 11.46
N VAL A 95 -18.75 0.68 12.76
CA VAL A 95 -19.95 1.24 13.37
C VAL A 95 -19.87 2.76 13.49
N ARG A 96 -18.66 3.34 13.67
CA ARG A 96 -18.45 4.79 13.52
C ARG A 96 -18.86 5.30 12.13
N GLY A 97 -18.78 4.44 11.12
CA GLY A 97 -19.29 4.72 9.78
C GLY A 97 -20.79 5.06 9.78
N ARG A 98 -21.62 4.48 10.67
CA ARG A 98 -23.06 4.82 10.77
C ARG A 98 -23.30 6.21 11.34
N GLU A 99 -22.52 6.61 12.35
CA GLU A 99 -22.61 7.95 12.91
C GLU A 99 -22.09 9.00 11.91
N GLY A 100 -20.97 8.72 11.24
CA GLY A 100 -20.49 9.55 10.13
C GLY A 100 -21.47 9.61 8.97
N THR A 101 -22.16 8.50 8.65
CA THR A 101 -23.23 8.49 7.63
C THR A 101 -24.44 9.27 8.11
N ARG A 102 -24.78 9.24 9.40
CA ARG A 102 -25.85 10.04 9.99
C ARG A 102 -25.50 11.53 9.92
N GLU A 103 -24.29 11.93 10.29
CA GLU A 103 -23.82 13.31 10.19
C GLU A 103 -23.78 13.79 8.73
N ALA A 104 -23.27 12.97 7.81
CA ALA A 104 -23.29 13.27 6.38
C ALA A 104 -24.73 13.38 5.85
N ARG A 105 -25.63 12.51 6.29
CA ARG A 105 -27.06 12.56 5.96
C ARG A 105 -27.72 13.81 6.54
N LEU A 106 -27.40 14.21 7.76
CA LEU A 106 -27.89 15.44 8.37
C LEU A 106 -27.31 16.67 7.65
N LYS A 107 -26.05 16.65 7.20
CA LYS A 107 -25.46 17.72 6.39
C LYS A 107 -26.13 17.81 5.03
N LEU A 108 -26.37 16.69 4.36
CA LEU A 108 -27.12 16.63 3.10
C LEU A 108 -28.56 17.07 3.29
N GLU A 109 -29.24 16.61 4.34
CA GLU A 109 -30.60 17.02 4.68
C GLU A 109 -30.63 18.51 4.97
N ASN A 110 -29.70 19.05 5.75
CA ASN A 110 -29.61 20.49 5.96
C ASN A 110 -29.33 21.22 4.63
N GLN A 111 -28.41 20.75 3.80
CA GLN A 111 -28.15 21.34 2.49
C GLN A 111 -29.31 21.22 1.50
N THR A 112 -30.23 20.26 1.68
CA THR A 112 -31.44 20.08 0.82
C THR A 112 -32.70 20.67 1.44
N ARG A 113 -32.75 20.88 2.75
CA ARG A 113 -33.89 21.44 3.52
C ARG A 113 -33.74 22.95 3.73
N TYR A 114 -32.51 23.47 3.87
CA TYR A 114 -32.23 24.92 3.90
C TYR A 114 -32.20 25.69 2.56
N PRO A 115 -32.12 25.11 1.34
CA PRO A 115 -32.26 25.88 0.11
C PRO A 115 -33.72 26.33 -0.10
N ALA A 116 -34.70 25.77 0.63
CA ALA A 116 -36.10 26.17 0.53
C ALA A 116 -36.45 27.43 1.34
N GLU A 117 -35.67 27.78 2.37
CA GLU A 117 -35.98 28.92 3.26
C GLU A 117 -34.88 29.99 3.25
N GLN A 118 -33.60 29.62 3.25
CA GLN A 118 -32.50 30.59 3.23
C GLN A 118 -32.23 31.15 1.83
N ASN A 119 -32.60 30.40 0.79
CA ASN A 119 -32.51 30.82 -0.61
C ASN A 119 -33.78 31.54 -1.12
N ARG A 120 -34.80 31.76 -0.28
CA ARG A 120 -35.92 32.65 -0.66
C ARG A 120 -35.48 34.12 -0.82
N TYR A 121 -34.32 34.48 -0.25
CA TYR A 121 -33.73 35.81 -0.38
C TYR A 121 -32.46 35.86 -1.26
N GLN A 122 -31.95 34.71 -1.74
CA GLN A 122 -30.74 34.65 -2.58
C GLN A 122 -30.81 33.72 -3.80
N ILE A 123 -31.95 33.12 -4.11
CA ILE A 123 -32.27 32.87 -5.52
C ILE A 123 -32.55 34.25 -6.09
N PRO A 124 -31.74 34.78 -7.04
CA PRO A 124 -32.18 35.93 -7.80
C PRO A 124 -33.49 35.49 -8.44
N ARG A 125 -34.62 36.04 -7.98
CA ARG A 125 -35.87 36.02 -8.76
C ARG A 125 -35.61 36.88 -10.01
N ARG A 126 -34.75 36.43 -10.92
CA ARG A 126 -34.48 37.05 -12.22
C ARG A 126 -35.35 36.43 -13.29
N HIS A 127 -36.63 36.28 -12.96
CA HIS A 127 -37.71 36.31 -13.95
C HIS A 127 -38.78 37.26 -13.41
N GLY A 128 -38.35 38.48 -13.06
CA GLY A 128 -39.27 39.61 -13.18
C GLY A 128 -39.68 39.67 -14.64
N VAL A 129 -40.99 39.59 -14.89
CA VAL A 129 -41.64 39.84 -16.17
C VAL A 129 -41.22 41.24 -16.62
N GLY A 130 -40.09 41.37 -17.33
CA GLY A 130 -39.49 42.68 -17.66
C GLY A 130 -37.97 42.71 -17.90
N ALA A 131 -37.20 41.65 -17.61
CA ALA A 131 -35.78 41.61 -17.99
C ALA A 131 -35.65 41.56 -19.53
N THR A 132 -34.92 42.51 -20.11
CA THR A 132 -34.65 42.54 -21.55
C THR A 132 -33.83 41.32 -21.96
N VAL A 133 -33.96 40.89 -23.22
CA VAL A 133 -33.22 39.75 -23.77
C VAL A 133 -31.71 39.92 -23.54
N ASP A 134 -31.20 41.15 -23.66
CA ASP A 134 -29.78 41.48 -23.47
C ASP A 134 -29.30 41.21 -22.03
N GLU A 135 -30.12 41.48 -21.02
CA GLU A 135 -29.75 41.21 -19.62
C GLU A 135 -29.72 39.70 -19.32
N GLN A 136 -30.61 38.93 -19.94
CA GLN A 136 -30.60 37.46 -19.83
C GLN A 136 -29.36 36.86 -20.49
N VAL A 137 -28.97 37.37 -21.66
CA VAL A 137 -27.75 36.95 -22.37
C VAL A 137 -26.50 37.31 -21.56
N ALA A 138 -26.44 38.51 -20.97
CA ALA A 138 -25.32 38.91 -20.11
C ALA A 138 -25.16 38.01 -18.87
N ASN A 139 -26.27 37.64 -18.22
CA ASN A 139 -26.24 36.71 -17.07
C ASN A 139 -25.80 35.30 -17.48
N ALA A 140 -26.33 34.81 -18.60
CA ALA A 140 -25.95 33.51 -19.14
C ALA A 140 -24.45 33.48 -19.48
N ALA A 141 -23.93 34.57 -20.06
CA ALA A 141 -22.51 34.70 -20.37
C ALA A 141 -21.64 34.74 -19.11
N SER A 142 -22.06 35.44 -18.04
CA SER A 142 -21.32 35.47 -16.78
C SER A 142 -21.31 34.10 -16.08
N LEU A 143 -22.43 33.38 -16.10
CA LEU A 143 -22.54 32.04 -15.52
C LEU A 143 -21.70 31.02 -16.30
N LEU A 144 -21.71 31.12 -17.63
CA LEU A 144 -20.85 30.28 -18.47
C LEU A 144 -19.38 30.55 -18.14
N LYS A 145 -18.99 31.83 -18.04
CA LYS A 145 -17.61 32.21 -17.69
C LYS A 145 -17.19 31.66 -16.33
N SER A 146 -18.00 31.82 -15.28
CA SER A 146 -17.67 31.26 -13.95
C SER A 146 -17.57 29.74 -13.98
N SER A 147 -18.45 29.06 -14.73
CA SER A 147 -18.40 27.60 -14.86
C SER A 147 -17.13 27.12 -15.60
N VAL A 148 -16.66 27.87 -16.60
CA VAL A 148 -15.41 27.56 -17.31
C VAL A 148 -14.22 27.74 -16.37
N GLU A 149 -14.18 28.82 -15.60
CA GLU A 149 -13.13 29.08 -14.60
C GLU A 149 -13.09 27.98 -13.52
N GLU A 150 -14.26 27.53 -13.04
CA GLU A 150 -14.36 26.42 -12.09
C GLU A 150 -13.83 25.11 -12.68
N VAL A 151 -14.22 24.78 -13.93
CA VAL A 151 -13.72 23.58 -14.61
C VAL A 151 -12.20 23.65 -14.78
N GLU A 152 -11.65 24.78 -15.22
CA GLU A 152 -10.20 24.96 -15.33
C GLU A 152 -9.48 24.82 -13.98
N ALA A 153 -10.04 25.37 -12.90
CA ALA A 153 -9.48 25.21 -11.56
C ALA A 153 -9.49 23.75 -11.11
N THR A 154 -10.56 23.00 -11.39
CA THR A 154 -10.63 21.58 -11.05
C THR A 154 -9.67 20.73 -11.87
N LEU A 155 -9.45 21.05 -13.15
CA LEU A 155 -8.46 20.37 -13.99
C LEU A 155 -7.04 20.59 -13.46
N LYS A 156 -6.68 21.83 -13.13
CA LYS A 156 -5.38 22.14 -12.52
C LYS A 156 -5.19 21.41 -11.18
N ALA A 157 -6.22 21.38 -10.34
CA ALA A 157 -6.17 20.65 -9.08
C ALA A 157 -6.00 19.13 -9.29
N ALA A 158 -6.60 18.56 -10.34
CA ALA A 158 -6.44 17.16 -10.69
C ALA A 158 -5.02 16.84 -11.21
N GLU A 159 -4.45 17.72 -12.06
CA GLU A 159 -3.07 17.62 -12.53
C GLU A 159 -2.08 17.68 -11.36
N ASP A 160 -2.25 18.64 -10.45
CA ASP A 160 -1.42 18.78 -9.24
C ASP A 160 -1.52 17.53 -8.35
N ALA A 161 -2.72 16.95 -8.22
CA ALA A 161 -2.93 15.71 -7.48
C ALA A 161 -2.22 14.52 -8.15
N GLU A 162 -2.25 14.43 -9.48
CA GLU A 162 -1.55 13.39 -10.23
C GLU A 162 -0.03 13.47 -10.03
N VAL A 163 0.55 14.68 -10.10
CA VAL A 163 1.98 14.91 -9.84
C VAL A 163 2.36 14.45 -8.44
N ARG A 164 1.57 14.86 -7.43
CA ARG A 164 1.80 14.43 -6.03
C ARG A 164 1.69 12.91 -5.86
N MET A 165 0.77 12.26 -6.56
CA MET A 165 0.65 10.79 -6.52
C MET A 165 1.88 10.12 -7.13
N LYS A 166 2.44 10.65 -8.23
CA LYS A 166 3.69 10.15 -8.82
C LYS A 166 4.87 10.29 -7.86
N ASP A 167 4.99 11.43 -7.18
CA ASP A 167 6.04 11.65 -6.18
C ASP A 167 5.92 10.67 -5.01
N LEU A 168 4.71 10.46 -4.49
CA LEU A 168 4.46 9.48 -3.43
C LEU A 168 4.77 8.06 -3.89
N GLN A 169 4.45 7.70 -5.14
CA GLN A 169 4.80 6.40 -5.69
C GLN A 169 6.32 6.21 -5.77
N HIS A 170 7.06 7.23 -6.22
CA HIS A 170 8.52 7.17 -6.25
C HIS A 170 9.14 7.05 -4.86
N GLN A 171 8.58 7.75 -3.87
CA GLN A 171 9.00 7.61 -2.47
C GLN A 171 8.71 6.21 -1.92
N HIS A 172 7.53 5.66 -2.23
CA HIS A 172 7.15 4.30 -1.86
C HIS A 172 8.13 3.27 -2.44
N ASP A 173 8.42 3.35 -3.73
CA ASP A 173 9.34 2.44 -4.42
C ASP A 173 10.78 2.55 -3.86
N ARG A 174 11.22 3.77 -3.54
CA ARG A 174 12.51 4.02 -2.89
C ARG A 174 12.58 3.35 -1.51
N LEU A 175 11.57 3.57 -0.67
CA LEU A 175 11.51 2.98 0.67
C LEU A 175 11.41 1.45 0.61
N GLN A 176 10.68 0.90 -0.36
CA GLN A 176 10.59 -0.54 -0.58
C GLN A 176 11.95 -1.16 -0.93
N LYS A 177 12.74 -0.49 -1.78
CA LYS A 177 14.11 -0.91 -2.09
C LYS A 177 15.02 -0.84 -0.86
N GLU A 178 14.88 0.20 -0.03
CA GLU A 178 15.66 0.33 1.20
C GLU A 178 15.32 -0.78 2.21
N VAL A 179 14.05 -1.09 2.40
CA VAL A 179 13.60 -2.20 3.25
C VAL A 179 14.13 -3.54 2.74
N ALA A 180 14.11 -3.78 1.43
CA ALA A 180 14.67 -4.98 0.84
C ALA A 180 16.19 -5.09 1.08
N ALA A 181 16.92 -3.98 0.96
CA ALA A 181 18.34 -3.92 1.25
C ALA A 181 18.65 -4.21 2.72
N LYS A 182 17.88 -3.64 3.66
CA LYS A 182 18.02 -3.92 5.10
C LYS A 182 17.76 -5.38 5.42
N ARG A 183 16.68 -5.97 4.91
CA ARG A 183 16.40 -7.42 5.07
C ARG A 183 17.54 -8.31 4.58
N LYS A 184 18.17 -7.94 3.46
CA LYS A 184 19.34 -8.66 2.94
C LYS A 184 20.55 -8.53 3.88
N ALA A 185 20.78 -7.35 4.43
CA ALA A 185 21.84 -7.11 5.41
C ALA A 185 21.60 -7.90 6.70
N ASP A 186 20.36 -7.91 7.23
CA ASP A 186 19.96 -8.67 8.41
C ASP A 186 20.22 -10.17 8.21
N LEU A 187 19.81 -10.72 7.06
CA LEU A 187 20.07 -12.13 6.73
C LEU A 187 21.59 -12.45 6.71
N LEU A 188 22.42 -11.54 6.20
CA LEU A 188 23.87 -11.73 6.21
C LEU A 188 24.46 -11.67 7.62
N LEU A 189 23.94 -10.78 8.47
CA LEU A 189 24.33 -10.70 9.88
C LEU A 189 23.95 -11.97 10.63
N ASP A 190 22.74 -12.51 10.44
CA ASP A 190 22.31 -13.77 11.04
C ASP A 190 23.23 -14.94 10.64
N VAL A 191 23.61 -15.02 9.36
CA VAL A 191 24.55 -16.05 8.88
C VAL A 191 25.92 -15.88 9.51
N LEU A 192 26.41 -14.64 9.66
CA LEU A 192 27.70 -14.37 10.31
C LEU A 192 27.65 -14.72 11.80
N GLU A 193 26.56 -14.40 12.49
CA GLU A 193 26.35 -14.77 13.89
C GLU A 193 26.33 -16.30 14.06
N GLN A 194 25.62 -17.02 13.19
CA GLN A 194 25.64 -18.49 13.19
C GLN A 194 27.05 -19.06 12.94
N ARG A 195 27.83 -18.45 12.05
CA ARG A 195 29.22 -18.89 11.81
C ARG A 195 30.11 -18.63 13.01
N GLU A 196 29.90 -17.51 13.70
CA GLU A 196 30.65 -17.13 14.90
C GLU A 196 30.31 -18.04 16.08
N THR A 197 29.04 -18.37 16.30
CA THR A 197 28.62 -19.32 17.34
C THR A 197 29.24 -20.71 17.12
N ILE A 198 29.27 -21.20 15.87
CA ILE A 198 29.98 -22.46 15.53
C ILE A 198 31.48 -22.35 15.81
N ARG A 199 32.11 -21.19 15.50
CA ARG A 199 33.53 -20.97 15.78
C ARG A 199 33.83 -21.00 17.26
N GLN A 200 33.00 -20.34 18.08
CA GLN A 200 33.13 -20.33 19.53
C GLN A 200 32.98 -21.75 20.10
N ALA A 201 31.96 -22.50 19.69
CA ALA A 201 31.78 -23.90 20.13
C ALA A 201 33.02 -24.77 19.83
N ARG A 202 33.63 -24.62 18.65
CA ARG A 202 34.88 -25.33 18.30
C ARG A 202 36.07 -24.91 19.15
N MET A 203 36.18 -23.62 19.49
CA MET A 203 37.26 -23.12 20.35
C MET A 203 37.10 -23.64 21.78
N ASP A 204 35.87 -23.75 22.28
CA ASP A 204 35.57 -24.33 23.59
C ASP A 204 35.93 -25.83 23.63
N GLU A 205 35.60 -26.58 22.57
CA GLU A 205 36.00 -27.99 22.43
C GLU A 205 37.52 -28.15 22.42
N LEU A 206 38.24 -27.33 21.64
CA LEU A 206 39.71 -27.31 21.60
C LEU A 206 40.31 -26.97 22.98
N GLY A 207 39.75 -25.97 23.67
CA GLY A 207 40.15 -25.61 25.02
C GLY A 207 39.97 -26.78 26.00
N GLY A 208 38.84 -27.48 25.92
CA GLY A 208 38.58 -28.69 26.70
C GLY A 208 39.57 -29.82 26.42
N LEU A 209 39.91 -30.06 25.14
CA LEU A 209 40.92 -31.06 24.76
C LEU A 209 42.33 -30.69 25.28
N MET A 210 42.73 -29.42 25.17
CA MET A 210 44.02 -28.95 25.71
C MET A 210 44.08 -29.08 27.23
N GLN A 211 43.00 -28.79 27.93
CA GLN A 211 42.93 -28.95 29.39
C GLN A 211 43.05 -30.43 29.79
N ARG A 212 42.35 -31.34 29.08
CA ARG A 212 42.47 -32.79 29.29
C ARG A 212 43.90 -33.27 29.04
N LEU A 213 44.54 -32.80 27.98
CA LEU A 213 45.93 -33.12 27.67
C LEU A 213 46.88 -32.62 28.77
N LYS A 214 46.70 -31.38 29.24
CA LYS A 214 47.48 -30.80 30.33
C LYS A 214 47.36 -31.62 31.63
N ILE A 215 46.14 -32.04 31.97
CA ILE A 215 45.88 -32.91 33.12
C ILE A 215 46.60 -34.25 32.93
N ALA A 216 46.46 -34.87 31.76
CA ALA A 216 47.07 -36.17 31.45
C ALA A 216 48.61 -36.15 31.51
N ILE A 217 49.24 -35.05 31.05
CA ILE A 217 50.69 -34.84 31.16
C ILE A 217 51.09 -34.60 32.62
N GLY A 218 50.35 -33.75 33.35
CA GLY A 218 50.65 -33.46 34.76
C GLY A 218 50.42 -34.65 35.70
N SER A 219 49.56 -35.59 35.35
CA SER A 219 49.29 -36.81 36.11
C SER A 219 50.21 -37.99 35.77
N LYS A 220 50.96 -37.90 34.66
CA LYS A 220 52.00 -38.90 34.35
C LYS A 220 53.27 -38.52 35.10
N GLU A 221 53.68 -39.37 36.05
CA GLU A 221 55.05 -39.39 36.58
C GLU A 221 56.07 -39.31 35.43
N PRO A 222 57.25 -38.70 35.66
CA PRO A 222 58.30 -38.62 34.65
C PRO A 222 58.69 -40.04 34.23
N VAL A 223 58.18 -40.48 33.10
CA VAL A 223 58.68 -41.67 32.43
C VAL A 223 60.09 -41.32 31.98
N ASN A 224 61.07 -41.92 32.64
CA ASN A 224 62.46 -41.94 32.23
C ASN A 224 62.52 -42.63 30.85
N VAL A 225 62.55 -41.85 29.77
CA VAL A 225 62.65 -42.37 28.40
C VAL A 225 64.11 -42.33 27.96
N ASP A 226 64.90 -43.25 28.50
CA ASP A 226 66.11 -43.72 27.83
C ASP A 226 65.67 -44.66 26.70
N GLY A 227 65.65 -44.12 25.49
CA GLY A 227 65.45 -44.87 24.26
C GLY A 227 64.00 -44.99 23.84
N VAL A 228 63.66 -44.41 22.68
CA VAL A 228 63.19 -45.16 21.50
C VAL A 228 62.86 -44.17 20.38
N SER A 229 63.68 -44.29 19.33
CA SER A 229 63.35 -44.30 17.90
C SER A 229 62.29 -43.32 17.37
N SER A 230 62.83 -42.23 16.84
CA SER A 230 62.35 -41.47 15.67
C SER A 230 61.50 -42.31 14.71
N THR A 231 60.20 -42.04 14.66
CA THR A 231 59.29 -42.54 13.62
C THR A 231 58.78 -41.36 12.80
N ASN A 232 59.20 -41.35 11.53
CA ASN A 232 58.85 -40.38 10.51
C ASN A 232 57.34 -40.36 10.26
N TRP A 233 56.71 -39.21 10.47
CA TRP A 233 55.36 -38.94 9.98
C TRP A 233 55.43 -38.51 8.52
N VAL A 234 55.03 -39.42 7.62
CA VAL A 234 54.81 -39.12 6.21
C VAL A 234 53.52 -38.32 6.08
N VAL A 235 53.65 -37.03 5.73
CA VAL A 235 52.56 -36.13 5.40
C VAL A 235 52.00 -36.49 4.03
N SER A 236 50.84 -37.16 4.00
CA SER A 236 50.11 -37.44 2.76
C SER A 236 49.38 -36.17 2.29
N LYS A 237 49.92 -35.51 1.26
CA LYS A 237 49.30 -34.41 0.52
C LYS A 237 48.33 -34.98 -0.52
N ASP A 238 47.11 -35.32 -0.13
CA ASP A 238 46.02 -35.49 -1.10
C ASP A 238 44.86 -34.55 -0.75
N GLY A 239 45.01 -33.32 -1.23
CA GLY A 239 43.95 -32.31 -1.25
C GLY A 239 42.91 -32.63 -2.32
N GLY A 240 41.96 -33.49 -1.98
CA GLY A 240 40.76 -33.74 -2.78
C GLY A 240 39.68 -32.70 -2.49
N ALA A 241 39.66 -31.60 -3.25
CA ALA A 241 38.55 -30.63 -3.25
C ALA A 241 37.28 -31.29 -3.80
N LYS A 242 36.44 -31.84 -2.92
CA LYS A 242 35.08 -32.28 -3.27
C LYS A 242 34.16 -31.06 -3.23
N THR A 243 33.90 -30.49 -4.40
CA THR A 243 32.82 -29.54 -4.65
C THR A 243 31.49 -30.29 -4.51
N ASN A 244 30.78 -30.08 -3.40
CA ASN A 244 29.41 -30.53 -3.25
C ASN A 244 28.50 -29.67 -4.16
N GLN A 245 28.29 -30.13 -5.40
CA GLN A 245 27.16 -29.67 -6.21
C GLN A 245 25.87 -30.26 -5.62
N SER A 246 25.20 -29.48 -4.77
CA SER A 246 23.81 -29.75 -4.41
C SER A 246 22.91 -29.43 -5.60
N HIS A 247 22.44 -30.47 -6.27
CA HIS A 247 21.39 -30.43 -7.29
C HIS A 247 20.09 -29.97 -6.62
N VAL A 248 19.70 -28.71 -6.81
CA VAL A 248 18.39 -28.20 -6.39
C VAL A 248 17.40 -28.53 -7.51
N THR A 249 16.61 -29.57 -7.30
CA THR A 249 15.52 -29.95 -8.20
C THR A 249 14.39 -28.93 -8.06
N ALA A 250 14.21 -28.09 -9.09
CA ALA A 250 13.09 -27.17 -9.18
C ALA A 250 11.78 -27.96 -9.33
N GLY A 251 10.99 -28.01 -8.26
CA GLY A 251 9.62 -28.52 -8.29
C GLY A 251 8.71 -27.51 -8.99
N THR A 252 8.40 -27.77 -10.27
CA THR A 252 7.37 -27.09 -11.03
C THR A 252 6.00 -27.48 -10.48
N LEU A 253 5.40 -26.61 -9.67
CA LEU A 253 4.02 -26.75 -9.20
C LEU A 253 3.08 -26.29 -10.32
N ALA A 254 2.47 -27.26 -11.00
CA ALA A 254 1.38 -27.02 -11.95
C ALA A 254 0.12 -26.62 -11.18
N VAL A 255 -0.25 -25.34 -11.29
CA VAL A 255 -1.57 -24.85 -10.89
C VAL A 255 -2.53 -25.20 -12.04
N ARG A 256 -3.44 -26.14 -11.78
CA ARG A 256 -4.58 -26.45 -12.66
C ARG A 256 -5.64 -25.37 -12.48
N SER A 257 -6.02 -24.76 -13.60
CA SER A 257 -7.18 -23.88 -13.77
C SER A 257 -8.48 -24.68 -13.84
#